data_AF-A0A078HHZ8-F1
#
_entry.id   AF-A0A078HHZ8-F1
#
_cell.length_a   1.000
_cell.length_b   1.000
_cell.length_c   1.000
_cell.angle_alpha   90.00
_cell.angle_beta   90.00
_cell.angle_gamma   90.00
#
_symmetry.space_group_name_H-M   'P 1'
#
loop_
_entity.id
_entity.type
_entity.pdbx_description
1 polymer ?
#
loop_
_entity_poly.entity_id
_entity_poly.type
_entity_poly.pdbx_seq_one_letter_code
_entity_poly.pdbx_strand_id
1 'polypeptide(L)'
;MREQQYFVILVIVVGAFQEVNCHIEKPLSGIAIHKTTFHLNEKAHVNASPAVLGSNGQHSEHVLVEFSSPYPSDDDWIGVFSAADFMSSSCPGDNKKSVNRPRVCSVPIKFQYANISNPRYNSTGGGSMKLQLINQRSDFSFALFSGGLLNPKLVAISNKVAFENPNAPVYPRLALGKEWNEMTVTWTSGYGPHVAEPVVEWGIKGGKSKLSHARTLTYGPNDLCGPPARTIGWRDPGYIHTSFLKELWPSSKYTYKVGHRLSNAGAFIWSKEYHFKSSPFPGQDSLQHVVIFGDMGKAEVDGSNDYSSTQRPSLNTTRQLIKDLNKTDAVFHIGDICYASGYLSQWDQFTAQIEPIASTVPYMIASGNHERDWPHSGSFYHGVDSGGECGVPAETMFYVPNQNRDKLWYSSDYGMFRFCVADTEQDWSKGTDQYKFIEHCLASVDRKKQPWLIFLAHRVLGYSSTSFYAETGYFAERLGRVHLEKLWKKYKVDIAVYGHAHNYERTCPVYQSLCTNYEKVTTRVQWMGQST
;
A
#
# COMPACT_ATOMS: atom_id res chain seq x y z
N MET A 1 16.41 -63.12 -35.70
CA MET A 1 16.90 -62.44 -36.92
C MET A 1 15.82 -61.54 -37.49
N ARG A 2 15.95 -60.23 -37.25
CA ARG A 2 15.75 -59.10 -38.17
C ARG A 2 15.41 -57.87 -37.33
N GLU A 3 16.43 -57.02 -37.21
CA GLU A 3 16.35 -55.66 -36.71
C GLU A 3 15.45 -54.83 -37.62
N GLN A 4 14.61 -53.99 -37.02
CA GLN A 4 14.03 -52.82 -37.69
C GLN A 4 14.36 -51.60 -36.86
N GLN A 5 15.23 -50.75 -37.42
CA GLN A 5 15.57 -49.43 -36.91
C GLN A 5 14.35 -48.51 -37.03
N TYR A 6 13.90 -47.96 -35.90
CA TYR A 6 12.95 -46.85 -35.90
C TYR A 6 13.72 -45.52 -35.95
N PHE A 7 13.68 -44.87 -37.11
CA PHE A 7 14.05 -43.47 -37.27
C PHE A 7 12.97 -42.60 -36.61
N VAL A 8 13.29 -41.92 -35.53
CA VAL A 8 12.42 -40.87 -34.95
C VAL A 8 12.68 -39.59 -35.72
N ILE A 9 11.74 -39.18 -36.56
CA ILE A 9 11.72 -37.86 -37.20
C ILE A 9 11.22 -36.87 -36.14
N LEU A 10 12.12 -36.00 -35.68
CA LEU A 10 11.79 -34.86 -34.83
C LEU A 10 11.12 -33.78 -35.69
N VAL A 11 9.79 -33.72 -35.67
CA VAL A 11 9.05 -32.61 -36.28
C VAL A 11 9.13 -31.40 -35.33
N ILE A 12 10.01 -30.45 -35.65
CA ILE A 12 10.03 -29.14 -35.01
C ILE A 12 8.86 -28.35 -35.58
N VAL A 13 7.75 -28.29 -34.83
CA VAL A 13 6.68 -27.33 -35.08
C VAL A 13 7.17 -25.99 -34.57
N VAL A 14 7.68 -25.15 -35.47
CA VAL A 14 7.88 -23.71 -35.19
C VAL A 14 6.49 -23.09 -35.18
N GLY A 15 5.86 -23.09 -34.01
CA GLY A 15 4.70 -22.26 -33.74
C GLY A 15 5.15 -20.81 -33.79
N ALA A 16 4.78 -20.09 -34.85
CA ALA A 16 4.83 -18.65 -34.86
C ALA A 16 3.86 -18.14 -33.80
N PHE A 17 4.38 -17.89 -32.59
CA PHE A 17 3.71 -17.00 -31.65
C PHE A 17 3.68 -15.63 -32.30
N GLN A 18 2.53 -15.26 -32.89
CA GLN A 18 2.19 -13.86 -32.96
C GLN A 18 2.14 -13.38 -31.51
N GLU A 19 3.19 -12.67 -31.09
CA GLU A 19 3.09 -11.75 -29.96
C GLU A 19 1.91 -10.83 -30.27
N VAL A 20 0.78 -11.14 -29.64
CA VAL A 20 -0.21 -10.11 -29.37
C VAL A 20 0.55 -9.13 -28.50
N ASN A 21 0.98 -8.01 -29.09
CA ASN A 21 1.46 -6.83 -28.36
C ASN A 21 0.28 -6.36 -27.49
N CYS A 22 0.09 -7.03 -26.36
CA CYS A 22 -0.63 -6.47 -25.23
C CYS A 22 0.09 -5.16 -24.93
N HIS A 23 -0.62 -4.03 -24.99
CA HIS A 23 -0.05 -2.71 -24.74
C HIS A 23 0.89 -2.79 -23.54
N ILE A 24 2.21 -2.69 -23.79
CA ILE A 24 3.21 -2.85 -22.75
C ILE A 24 2.96 -1.77 -21.71
N GLU A 25 2.40 -2.16 -20.58
CA GLU A 25 2.24 -1.30 -19.41
C GLU A 25 3.64 -0.85 -19.01
N LYS A 26 3.91 0.45 -19.17
CA LYS A 26 5.19 1.02 -18.76
C LYS A 26 5.01 1.69 -17.40
N PRO A 27 5.95 1.47 -16.47
CA PRO A 27 5.90 2.10 -15.16
C PRO A 27 6.25 3.59 -15.23
N LEU A 28 5.67 4.38 -14.31
CA LEU A 28 6.00 5.78 -14.09
C LEU A 28 7.45 5.94 -13.61
N SER A 29 8.01 4.91 -12.94
CA SER A 29 9.44 4.82 -12.64
C SER A 29 10.35 4.94 -13.87
N GLY A 30 9.83 4.59 -15.05
CA GLY A 30 10.52 4.72 -16.34
C GLY A 30 10.49 6.12 -16.93
N ILE A 31 9.75 7.08 -16.34
CA ILE A 31 9.69 8.45 -16.82
C ILE A 31 10.96 9.19 -16.43
N ALA A 32 11.73 9.62 -17.43
CA ALA A 32 12.89 10.49 -17.25
C ALA A 32 12.45 11.93 -17.00
N ILE A 33 11.67 12.17 -15.93
CA ILE A 33 11.00 13.46 -15.67
C ILE A 33 11.99 14.62 -15.56
N HIS A 34 13.19 14.34 -15.05
CA HIS A 34 14.27 15.30 -14.93
C HIS A 34 14.85 15.76 -16.28
N LYS A 35 14.56 15.04 -17.37
CA LYS A 35 14.93 15.40 -18.76
C LYS A 35 13.83 16.16 -19.48
N THR A 36 12.73 16.49 -18.81
CA THR A 36 11.61 17.19 -19.44
C THR A 36 12.06 18.50 -20.08
N THR A 37 11.69 18.68 -21.34
CA THR A 37 11.86 19.94 -22.08
C THR A 37 10.51 20.57 -22.35
N PHE A 38 10.48 21.90 -22.54
CA PHE A 38 9.25 22.65 -22.73
C PHE A 38 9.06 22.96 -24.22
N HIS A 39 7.99 22.43 -24.79
CA HIS A 39 7.61 22.59 -26.20
C HIS A 39 6.12 22.98 -26.27
N LEU A 40 5.74 23.97 -25.46
CA LEU A 40 4.36 24.46 -25.41
C LEU A 40 3.91 24.90 -26.80
N ASN A 41 2.74 24.42 -27.23
CA ASN A 41 2.20 24.69 -28.55
C ASN A 41 0.80 25.29 -28.42
N GLU A 42 0.60 26.49 -28.96
CA GLU A 42 -0.68 27.23 -28.87
C GLU A 42 -1.85 26.49 -29.55
N LYS A 43 -1.57 25.57 -30.47
CA LYS A 43 -2.59 24.74 -31.14
C LYS A 43 -2.88 23.44 -30.40
N ALA A 44 -2.04 23.07 -29.43
CA ALA A 44 -2.31 21.93 -28.56
C ALA A 44 -3.11 22.39 -27.34
N HIS A 45 -4.00 21.55 -26.85
CA HIS A 45 -4.77 21.85 -25.64
C HIS A 45 -5.00 20.61 -24.79
N VAL A 46 -5.20 20.85 -23.50
CA VAL A 46 -5.74 19.88 -22.55
C VAL A 46 -6.80 20.63 -21.76
N ASN A 47 -7.96 20.03 -21.54
CA ASN A 47 -9.05 20.59 -20.75
C ASN A 47 -9.61 19.50 -19.84
N ALA A 48 -9.92 19.85 -18.60
CA ALA A 48 -10.39 18.92 -17.59
C ALA A 48 -11.71 19.41 -16.99
N SER A 49 -12.71 18.51 -16.94
CA SER A 49 -14.04 18.82 -16.39
C SER A 49 -14.62 17.66 -15.56
N PRO A 50 -15.38 17.95 -14.50
CA PRO A 50 -15.64 19.29 -13.94
C PRO A 50 -14.41 19.88 -13.22
N ALA A 51 -14.40 21.21 -13.00
CA ALA A 51 -13.30 21.92 -12.32
C ALA A 51 -13.34 21.78 -10.78
N VAL A 52 -14.51 21.48 -10.21
CA VAL A 52 -14.70 21.23 -8.78
C VAL A 52 -15.24 19.83 -8.59
N LEU A 53 -14.58 19.05 -7.73
CA LEU A 53 -14.91 17.66 -7.40
C LEU A 53 -15.39 17.54 -5.95
N GLY A 54 -15.94 16.39 -5.58
CA GLY A 54 -16.25 16.03 -4.21
C GLY A 54 -17.57 16.61 -3.68
N SER A 55 -18.46 17.00 -4.58
CA SER A 55 -19.80 17.47 -4.19
C SER A 55 -20.48 16.46 -3.27
N ASN A 56 -21.16 16.94 -2.23
CA ASN A 56 -21.76 16.12 -1.16
C ASN A 56 -20.75 15.30 -0.32
N GLY A 57 -19.51 15.78 -0.20
CA GLY A 57 -18.48 15.15 0.63
C GLY A 57 -17.89 13.88 0.02
N GLN A 58 -17.95 13.72 -1.30
CA GLN A 58 -17.25 12.63 -1.98
C GLN A 58 -15.73 12.88 -1.97
N HIS A 59 -14.96 11.80 -1.88
CA HIS A 59 -13.50 11.84 -1.84
C HIS A 59 -12.85 11.07 -3.01
N SER A 60 -13.67 10.70 -4.00
CA SER A 60 -13.24 10.12 -5.26
C SER A 60 -14.26 10.47 -6.34
N GLU A 61 -13.80 10.95 -7.49
CA GLU A 61 -14.67 11.39 -8.59
C GLU A 61 -13.97 11.25 -9.95
N HIS A 62 -14.74 11.02 -11.02
CA HIS A 62 -14.20 10.94 -12.37
C HIS A 62 -14.08 12.33 -13.00
N VAL A 63 -12.95 12.58 -13.65
CA VAL A 63 -12.68 13.77 -14.47
C VAL A 63 -12.58 13.34 -15.92
N LEU A 64 -13.28 14.06 -16.80
CA LEU A 64 -13.10 13.97 -18.24
C LEU A 64 -11.95 14.89 -18.64
N VAL A 65 -10.92 14.30 -19.24
CA VAL A 65 -9.76 15.03 -19.79
C VAL A 65 -9.82 14.94 -21.30
N GLU A 66 -10.05 16.06 -21.96
CA GLU A 66 -10.04 16.20 -23.41
C GLU A 66 -8.75 16.87 -23.85
N PHE A 67 -8.13 16.38 -24.91
CA PHE A 67 -6.84 16.88 -25.35
C PHE A 67 -6.68 16.80 -26.86
N SER A 68 -5.83 17.68 -27.38
CA SER A 68 -5.40 17.63 -28.77
C SER A 68 -3.96 18.08 -28.96
N SER A 69 -3.26 17.45 -29.90
CA SER A 69 -1.94 17.82 -30.40
C SER A 69 -1.99 18.00 -31.93
N PRO A 70 -1.42 19.08 -32.48
CA PRO A 70 -1.26 19.25 -33.93
C PRO A 70 -0.18 18.32 -34.52
N TYR A 71 0.67 17.74 -33.67
CA TYR A 71 1.73 16.81 -34.05
C TYR A 71 1.63 15.55 -33.17
N PRO A 72 0.56 14.75 -33.33
CA PRO A 72 0.36 13.58 -32.49
C PRO A 72 1.42 12.52 -32.77
N SER A 73 1.72 11.74 -31.74
CA SER A 73 2.57 10.55 -31.83
C SER A 73 2.00 9.44 -30.95
N ASP A 74 2.28 8.18 -31.30
CA ASP A 74 1.82 7.01 -30.52
C ASP A 74 2.44 6.93 -29.11
N ASP A 75 3.51 7.70 -28.87
CA ASP A 75 4.18 7.83 -27.58
C ASP A 75 3.75 9.07 -26.78
N ASP A 76 2.75 9.82 -27.25
CA ASP A 76 2.17 10.92 -26.48
C ASP A 76 1.39 10.40 -25.27
N TRP A 77 1.42 11.16 -24.17
CA TRP A 77 0.81 10.74 -22.91
C TRP A 77 0.30 11.92 -22.07
N ILE A 78 -0.72 11.66 -21.27
CA ILE A 78 -1.29 12.59 -20.28
C ILE A 78 -0.77 12.22 -18.90
N GLY A 79 -0.11 13.17 -18.23
CA GLY A 79 0.28 13.07 -16.82
C GLY A 79 -0.70 13.80 -15.91
N VAL A 80 -1.03 13.19 -14.78
CA VAL A 80 -1.83 13.81 -13.70
C VAL A 80 -0.89 14.32 -12.62
N PHE A 81 -0.90 15.62 -12.32
CA PHE A 81 -0.02 16.23 -11.32
C PHE A 81 -0.82 16.78 -10.14
N SER A 82 -0.29 16.64 -8.92
CA SER A 82 -0.78 17.31 -7.71
C SER A 82 0.40 17.63 -6.79
N ALA A 83 0.67 18.89 -6.45
CA ALA A 83 -0.11 20.09 -6.79
C ALA A 83 -0.16 20.41 -8.29
N ALA A 84 -1.15 21.21 -8.70
CA ALA A 84 -1.35 21.61 -10.08
C ALA A 84 -0.16 22.43 -10.64
N ASP A 85 0.52 23.19 -9.79
CA ASP A 85 1.74 23.92 -10.17
C ASP A 85 2.97 23.01 -10.01
N PHE A 86 3.15 22.07 -10.93
CA PHE A 86 4.26 21.10 -10.91
C PHE A 86 5.58 21.63 -11.48
N MET A 87 5.56 22.83 -12.06
CA MET A 87 6.75 23.52 -12.56
C MET A 87 7.37 24.34 -11.44
N SER A 88 8.64 24.09 -11.13
CA SER A 88 9.37 24.81 -10.07
C SER A 88 10.76 25.24 -10.53
N SER A 89 11.26 26.34 -9.97
CA SER A 89 12.65 26.78 -10.11
C SER A 89 13.61 25.94 -9.25
N SER A 90 13.12 25.34 -8.17
CA SER A 90 13.89 24.55 -7.19
C SER A 90 13.22 23.19 -6.94
N CYS A 91 13.96 22.11 -7.19
CA CYS A 91 13.48 20.74 -6.92
C CYS A 91 13.93 20.26 -5.54
N PRO A 92 13.09 19.51 -4.79
CA PRO A 92 13.49 18.89 -3.53
C PRO A 92 14.76 18.03 -3.69
N GLY A 93 15.72 18.20 -2.78
CA GLY A 93 16.99 17.46 -2.76
C GLY A 93 18.01 17.85 -3.82
N ASP A 94 17.76 18.87 -4.65
CA ASP A 94 18.74 19.40 -5.60
C ASP A 94 19.64 20.47 -4.96
N ASN A 95 20.90 20.12 -4.70
CA ASN A 95 21.91 21.04 -4.15
C ASN A 95 22.55 21.96 -5.24
N LYS A 96 22.17 21.84 -6.52
CA LYS A 96 22.76 22.64 -7.60
C LYS A 96 22.11 24.03 -7.67
N LYS A 97 22.87 25.05 -7.28
CA LYS A 97 22.50 26.50 -7.34
C LYS A 97 22.35 27.10 -8.75
N SER A 98 22.27 26.31 -9.83
CA SER A 98 22.60 26.83 -11.17
C SER A 98 21.76 26.30 -12.33
N VAL A 99 20.44 26.47 -12.32
CA VAL A 99 19.66 26.41 -13.57
C VAL A 99 18.52 27.44 -13.53
N ASN A 100 18.65 28.54 -14.29
CA ASN A 100 17.63 29.60 -14.45
C ASN A 100 16.43 29.17 -15.34
N ARG A 101 15.97 27.91 -15.27
CA ARG A 101 14.83 27.42 -16.08
C ARG A 101 13.81 26.69 -15.20
N PRO A 102 12.50 26.84 -15.48
CA PRO A 102 11.49 26.01 -14.84
C PRO A 102 11.80 24.53 -15.13
N ARG A 103 11.61 23.67 -14.13
CA ARG A 103 11.80 22.22 -14.22
C ARG A 103 10.57 21.52 -13.70
N VAL A 104 10.31 20.32 -14.23
CA VAL A 104 9.32 19.41 -13.65
C VAL A 104 10.02 18.63 -12.54
N CYS A 105 9.75 19.05 -11.30
CA CYS A 105 10.46 18.57 -10.11
C CYS A 105 9.77 17.41 -9.42
N SER A 106 8.51 17.15 -9.77
CA SER A 106 7.71 16.05 -9.24
C SER A 106 7.23 15.21 -10.40
N VAL A 107 7.29 13.90 -10.22
CA VAL A 107 6.63 12.96 -11.13
C VAL A 107 5.10 13.10 -11.04
N PRO A 108 4.37 12.78 -12.12
CA PRO A 108 2.92 12.71 -12.04
C PRO A 108 2.49 11.67 -11.00
N ILE A 109 1.27 11.80 -10.45
CA ILE A 109 0.66 10.80 -9.57
C ILE A 109 0.41 9.49 -10.34
N LYS A 110 -0.04 9.65 -11.57
CA LYS A 110 -0.35 8.60 -12.55
C LYS A 110 -0.35 9.19 -13.95
N PHE A 111 -0.31 8.33 -14.96
CA PHE A 111 -0.31 8.77 -16.35
C PHE A 111 -0.98 7.76 -17.27
N GLN A 112 -1.30 8.19 -18.49
CA GLN A 112 -1.90 7.32 -19.50
C GLN A 112 -1.52 7.76 -20.91
N TYR A 113 -1.33 6.81 -21.82
CA TYR A 113 -1.06 7.12 -23.23
C TYR A 113 -2.27 7.76 -23.90
N ALA A 114 -2.02 8.73 -24.77
CA ALA A 114 -3.03 9.50 -25.48
C ALA A 114 -3.89 8.63 -26.42
N ASN A 115 -3.30 7.55 -26.96
CA ASN A 115 -3.98 6.65 -27.90
C ASN A 115 -4.89 5.60 -27.24
N ILE A 116 -4.89 5.47 -25.90
CA ILE A 116 -5.67 4.42 -25.21
C ILE A 116 -7.18 4.53 -25.48
N SER A 117 -7.68 5.77 -25.54
CA SER A 117 -9.09 6.07 -25.74
C SER A 117 -9.47 6.26 -27.21
N ASN A 118 -8.47 6.53 -28.05
CA ASN A 118 -8.65 6.75 -29.47
C ASN A 118 -7.49 6.10 -30.24
N PRO A 119 -7.67 4.88 -30.77
CA PRO A 119 -6.64 4.21 -31.59
C PRO A 119 -6.23 5.00 -32.84
N ARG A 120 -7.02 6.00 -33.25
CA ARG A 120 -6.72 6.90 -34.38
C ARG A 120 -6.07 8.21 -33.93
N TYR A 121 -5.62 8.33 -32.69
CA TYR A 121 -4.98 9.54 -32.15
C TYR A 121 -3.84 10.04 -33.06
N ASN A 122 -2.97 9.16 -33.55
CA ASN A 122 -1.86 9.52 -34.44
C ASN A 122 -2.30 10.19 -35.77
N SER A 123 -3.54 9.97 -36.20
CA SER A 123 -4.10 10.59 -37.41
C SER A 123 -5.02 11.79 -37.13
N THR A 124 -5.68 11.79 -35.98
CA THR A 124 -6.71 12.79 -35.63
C THR A 124 -6.18 13.90 -34.74
N GLY A 125 -5.11 13.63 -34.00
CA GLY A 125 -4.54 14.53 -33.02
C GLY A 125 -5.44 14.80 -31.82
N GLY A 126 -6.59 14.16 -31.69
CA GLY A 126 -7.57 14.43 -30.63
C GLY A 126 -7.90 13.17 -29.82
N GLY A 127 -8.11 13.33 -28.52
CA GLY A 127 -8.49 12.24 -27.64
C GLY A 127 -9.19 12.73 -26.38
N SER A 128 -9.79 11.79 -25.65
CA SER A 128 -10.46 12.08 -24.39
C SER A 128 -10.41 10.86 -23.48
N MET A 129 -10.09 11.03 -22.20
CA MET A 129 -10.07 9.95 -21.22
C MET A 129 -10.82 10.31 -19.95
N LYS A 130 -11.41 9.32 -19.29
CA LYS A 130 -12.01 9.48 -17.96
C LYS A 130 -11.05 8.92 -16.93
N LEU A 131 -10.62 9.78 -16.01
CA LEU A 131 -9.68 9.42 -14.95
C LEU A 131 -10.37 9.59 -13.60
N GLN A 132 -10.31 8.57 -12.74
CA GLN A 132 -10.80 8.68 -11.38
C GLN A 132 -9.74 9.34 -10.49
N LEU A 133 -10.05 10.50 -9.90
CA LEU A 133 -9.19 11.14 -8.92
C LEU A 133 -9.66 10.83 -7.51
N ILE A 134 -8.73 10.80 -6.57
CA ILE A 134 -9.00 10.70 -5.13
C ILE A 134 -8.60 12.00 -4.43
N ASN A 135 -9.31 12.37 -3.36
CA ASN A 135 -8.96 13.53 -2.57
C ASN A 135 -7.78 13.24 -1.66
N GLN A 136 -6.60 13.66 -2.11
CA GLN A 136 -5.34 13.49 -1.40
C GLN A 136 -4.69 14.84 -1.11
N ARG A 137 -5.50 15.87 -0.80
CA ARG A 137 -5.08 17.27 -0.62
C ARG A 137 -4.69 17.92 -1.95
N SER A 138 -4.39 19.23 -1.89
CA SER A 138 -3.98 20.06 -3.03
C SER A 138 -4.95 20.01 -4.22
N ASP A 139 -4.61 20.76 -5.27
CA ASP A 139 -5.30 20.76 -6.56
C ASP A 139 -4.59 19.83 -7.56
N PHE A 140 -5.18 19.70 -8.75
CA PHE A 140 -4.72 18.88 -9.85
C PHE A 140 -4.59 19.68 -11.14
N SER A 141 -3.62 19.28 -11.96
CA SER A 141 -3.52 19.67 -13.38
C SER A 141 -3.18 18.46 -14.23
N PHE A 142 -3.53 18.53 -15.50
CA PHE A 142 -3.24 17.51 -16.50
C PHE A 142 -2.30 18.10 -17.54
N ALA A 143 -1.30 17.33 -17.95
CA ALA A 143 -0.30 17.79 -18.90
C ALA A 143 -0.11 16.77 -20.02
N LEU A 144 -0.13 17.25 -21.26
CA LEU A 144 0.14 16.47 -22.46
C LEU A 144 1.63 16.54 -22.78
N PHE A 145 2.24 15.38 -22.96
CA PHE A 145 3.64 15.21 -23.32
C PHE A 145 3.77 14.47 -24.64
N SER A 146 4.83 14.80 -25.39
CA SER A 146 5.32 14.04 -26.54
C SER A 146 6.75 13.53 -26.31
N GLY A 147 7.26 12.69 -27.21
CA GLY A 147 8.63 12.16 -27.13
C GLY A 147 8.81 11.02 -26.13
N GLY A 148 7.69 10.42 -25.70
CA GLY A 148 7.65 9.26 -24.83
C GLY A 148 8.15 9.52 -23.42
N LEU A 149 8.35 8.45 -22.67
CA LEU A 149 8.73 8.53 -21.25
C LEU A 149 10.23 8.86 -21.05
N LEU A 150 11.09 8.57 -22.04
CA LEU A 150 12.55 8.75 -21.93
C LEU A 150 13.04 10.16 -22.29
N ASN A 151 12.30 10.86 -23.15
CA ASN A 151 12.63 12.23 -23.58
C ASN A 151 11.37 13.11 -23.57
N PRO A 152 10.68 13.26 -22.42
CA PRO A 152 9.39 13.91 -22.36
C PRO A 152 9.48 15.38 -22.75
N LYS A 153 8.55 15.81 -23.60
CA LYS A 153 8.38 17.20 -24.04
C LYS A 153 7.02 17.68 -23.60
N LEU A 154 6.94 18.68 -22.73
CA LEU A 154 5.67 19.25 -22.29
C LEU A 154 5.05 20.09 -23.41
N VAL A 155 3.86 19.71 -23.87
CA VAL A 155 3.18 20.29 -25.04
C VAL A 155 2.00 21.20 -24.65
N ALA A 156 1.20 20.79 -23.66
CA ALA A 156 0.06 21.56 -23.17
C ALA A 156 -0.26 21.23 -21.71
N ILE A 157 -0.89 22.17 -21.00
CA ILE A 157 -1.32 22.03 -19.60
C ILE A 157 -2.80 22.43 -19.52
N SER A 158 -3.58 21.73 -18.70
CA SER A 158 -5.00 22.00 -18.49
C SER A 158 -5.28 23.16 -17.53
N ASN A 159 -6.56 23.51 -17.42
CA ASN A 159 -7.09 24.20 -16.24
C ASN A 159 -6.86 23.37 -14.96
N LYS A 160 -6.92 24.06 -13.81
CA LYS A 160 -6.85 23.41 -12.49
C LYS A 160 -8.19 22.74 -12.15
N VAL A 161 -8.10 21.61 -11.46
CA VAL A 161 -9.23 20.88 -10.88
C VAL A 161 -8.97 20.66 -9.39
N ALA A 162 -9.95 20.85 -8.53
CA ALA A 162 -9.78 20.64 -7.09
C ALA A 162 -11.03 20.03 -6.45
N PHE A 163 -10.86 19.28 -5.36
CA PHE A 163 -11.98 18.91 -4.51
C PHE A 163 -12.52 20.16 -3.78
N GLU A 164 -13.82 20.22 -3.49
CA GLU A 164 -14.48 21.32 -2.78
C GLU A 164 -13.78 21.61 -1.44
N ASN A 165 -13.37 20.56 -0.74
CA ASN A 165 -12.49 20.64 0.42
C ASN A 165 -11.30 19.67 0.26
N PRO A 166 -10.15 20.14 -0.26
CA PRO A 166 -8.96 19.29 -0.38
C PRO A 166 -8.42 18.83 0.97
N ASN A 167 -8.71 19.55 2.05
CA ASN A 167 -8.20 19.26 3.38
C ASN A 167 -9.07 18.31 4.19
N ALA A 168 -10.20 17.84 3.63
CA ALA A 168 -11.16 16.99 4.32
C ALA A 168 -10.49 15.77 5.01
N PRO A 169 -11.00 15.32 6.15
CA PRO A 169 -10.53 14.08 6.77
C PRO A 169 -10.98 12.87 5.94
N VAL A 170 -10.01 12.08 5.47
CA VAL A 170 -10.23 10.98 4.53
C VAL A 170 -9.53 9.68 4.96
N TYR A 171 -10.02 8.57 4.40
CA TYR A 171 -9.41 7.24 4.45
C TYR A 171 -9.07 6.75 5.87
N PRO A 172 -10.06 6.68 6.78
CA PRO A 172 -9.83 6.11 8.10
C PRO A 172 -9.50 4.62 7.99
N ARG A 173 -8.53 4.19 8.79
CA ARG A 173 -8.10 2.80 8.95
C ARG A 173 -8.03 2.45 10.43
N LEU A 174 -8.64 1.32 10.76
CA LEU A 174 -8.71 0.76 12.10
C LEU A 174 -7.49 -0.12 12.34
N ALA A 175 -6.98 -0.09 13.56
CA ALA A 175 -6.00 -1.06 14.04
C ALA A 175 -6.26 -1.38 15.51
N LEU A 176 -5.99 -2.62 15.90
CA LEU A 176 -6.08 -3.07 17.28
C LEU A 176 -5.14 -2.25 18.16
N GLY A 177 -5.64 -1.81 19.32
CA GLY A 177 -4.89 -1.02 20.28
C GLY A 177 -3.92 -1.86 21.12
N LYS A 178 -3.35 -1.23 22.14
CA LYS A 178 -2.43 -1.92 23.08
C LYS A 178 -3.14 -2.92 23.98
N GLU A 179 -4.41 -2.65 24.26
CA GLU A 179 -5.29 -3.50 25.07
C GLU A 179 -6.40 -4.09 24.19
N TRP A 180 -6.93 -5.24 24.57
CA TRP A 180 -7.96 -5.94 23.78
C TRP A 180 -9.26 -5.13 23.60
N ASN A 181 -9.54 -4.20 24.53
CA ASN A 181 -10.71 -3.32 24.54
C ASN A 181 -10.38 -1.90 24.04
N GLU A 182 -9.32 -1.77 23.25
CA GLU A 182 -8.91 -0.54 22.58
C GLU A 182 -8.88 -0.76 21.06
N MET A 183 -9.52 0.15 20.32
CA MET A 183 -9.41 0.25 18.86
C MET A 183 -8.81 1.61 18.53
N THR A 184 -7.92 1.67 17.56
CA THR A 184 -7.43 2.94 17.04
C THR A 184 -8.11 3.29 15.73
N VAL A 185 -8.35 4.58 15.50
CA VAL A 185 -8.79 5.11 14.21
C VAL A 185 -7.71 6.05 13.73
N THR A 186 -7.04 5.71 12.62
CA THR A 186 -6.05 6.57 11.98
C THR A 186 -6.60 7.12 10.67
N TRP A 187 -6.55 8.42 10.42
CA TRP A 187 -7.02 9.05 9.18
C TRP A 187 -6.04 10.13 8.69
N THR A 188 -6.22 10.60 7.45
CA THR A 188 -5.37 11.64 6.85
C THR A 188 -6.19 12.91 6.59
N SER A 189 -5.61 14.09 6.79
CA SER A 189 -6.24 15.38 6.44
C SER A 189 -5.21 16.43 5.99
N GLY A 190 -5.69 17.58 5.51
CA GLY A 190 -4.86 18.77 5.27
C GLY A 190 -4.83 19.75 6.44
N TYR A 191 -5.46 19.42 7.58
CA TYR A 191 -5.53 20.31 8.73
C TYR A 191 -4.39 20.06 9.72
N GLY A 192 -3.44 20.99 9.74
CA GLY A 192 -2.36 20.98 10.72
C GLY A 192 -2.83 21.31 12.15
N PRO A 193 -2.02 21.00 13.16
CA PRO A 193 -2.38 21.16 14.58
C PRO A 193 -2.64 22.62 14.99
N HIS A 194 -2.13 23.59 14.24
CA HIS A 194 -2.39 25.03 14.47
C HIS A 194 -3.67 25.54 13.79
N VAL A 195 -4.28 24.74 12.91
CA VAL A 195 -5.46 25.12 12.11
C VAL A 195 -6.73 24.52 12.71
N ALA A 196 -6.65 23.25 13.13
CA ALA A 196 -7.79 22.55 13.70
C ALA A 196 -7.36 21.46 14.69
N GLU A 197 -8.22 21.23 15.67
CA GLU A 197 -8.09 20.13 16.62
C GLU A 197 -8.74 18.85 16.03
N PRO A 198 -7.98 17.77 15.81
CA PRO A 198 -8.51 16.52 15.28
C PRO A 198 -9.24 15.73 16.37
N VAL A 199 -10.44 15.25 16.04
CA VAL A 199 -11.34 14.56 16.95
C VAL A 199 -12.02 13.37 16.27
N VAL A 200 -12.47 12.41 17.08
CA VAL A 200 -13.38 11.35 16.68
C VAL A 200 -14.64 11.45 17.54
N GLU A 201 -15.80 11.53 16.90
CA GLU A 201 -17.09 11.30 17.54
C GLU A 201 -17.43 9.82 17.40
N TRP A 202 -17.69 9.12 18.50
CA TRP A 202 -17.95 7.69 18.46
C TRP A 202 -18.78 7.20 19.65
N GLY A 203 -19.46 6.07 19.47
CA GLY A 203 -20.29 5.47 20.50
C GLY A 203 -20.80 4.09 20.11
N ILE A 204 -21.31 3.34 21.11
CA ILE A 204 -22.00 2.08 20.82
C ILE A 204 -23.24 2.38 19.97
N LYS A 205 -23.51 1.56 18.95
CA LYS A 205 -24.60 1.82 17.99
C LYS A 205 -25.94 1.95 18.72
N GLY A 206 -26.60 3.10 18.56
CA GLY A 206 -27.86 3.44 19.24
C GLY A 206 -27.70 4.00 20.66
N GLY A 207 -26.48 4.11 21.17
CA GLY A 207 -26.15 4.73 22.46
C GLY A 207 -25.71 6.20 22.31
N LYS A 208 -25.23 6.77 23.41
CA LYS A 208 -24.65 8.12 23.42
C LYS A 208 -23.26 8.12 22.81
N SER A 209 -23.01 9.07 21.91
CA SER A 209 -21.67 9.35 21.37
C SER A 209 -20.84 10.17 22.36
N LYS A 210 -19.52 9.98 22.31
CA LYS A 210 -18.52 10.80 23.00
C LYS A 210 -17.46 11.28 22.00
N LEU A 211 -16.74 12.34 22.37
CA LEU A 211 -15.60 12.85 21.62
C LEU A 211 -14.29 12.29 22.18
N SER A 212 -13.34 12.00 21.30
CA SER A 212 -11.97 11.65 21.68
C SER A 212 -10.98 12.40 20.79
N HIS A 213 -9.99 13.03 21.41
CA HIS A 213 -8.92 13.72 20.69
C HIS A 213 -8.07 12.71 19.89
N ALA A 214 -7.30 13.22 18.93
CA ALA A 214 -6.31 12.44 18.21
C ALA A 214 -4.91 13.05 18.32
N ARG A 215 -3.91 12.17 18.35
CA ARG A 215 -2.51 12.55 18.14
C ARG A 215 -2.32 12.85 16.65
N THR A 216 -1.56 13.89 16.33
CA THR A 216 -1.20 14.23 14.94
C THR A 216 0.28 13.98 14.68
N LEU A 217 0.59 13.48 13.50
CA LEU A 217 1.92 13.22 12.97
C LEU A 217 2.00 13.66 11.52
N THR A 218 3.22 13.90 11.07
CA THR A 218 3.57 14.14 9.66
C THR A 218 5.06 13.86 9.50
N TYR A 219 5.56 13.88 8.27
CA TYR A 219 6.97 13.82 7.95
C TYR A 219 7.27 14.76 6.77
N GLY A 220 8.49 15.24 6.69
CA GLY A 220 9.01 16.10 5.62
C GLY A 220 10.07 15.38 4.76
N PRO A 221 10.57 16.04 3.70
CA PRO A 221 11.60 15.45 2.83
C PRO A 221 12.88 15.06 3.56
N ASN A 222 13.21 15.76 4.66
CA ASN A 222 14.43 15.53 5.42
C ASN A 222 14.36 14.33 6.35
N ASP A 223 13.16 13.81 6.63
CA ASP A 223 12.98 12.59 7.41
C ASP A 223 13.27 11.34 6.55
N LEU A 224 13.28 11.49 5.22
CA LEU A 224 13.52 10.41 4.27
C LEU A 224 15.01 10.23 3.98
N CYS A 225 15.39 8.99 3.65
CA CYS A 225 16.80 8.61 3.55
C CYS A 225 17.42 8.86 2.17
N GLY A 226 16.63 8.92 1.09
CA GLY A 226 17.19 9.13 -0.24
C GLY A 226 16.19 9.21 -1.40
N PRO A 227 16.69 9.27 -2.64
CA PRO A 227 15.84 9.31 -3.83
C PRO A 227 15.23 7.92 -4.14
N PRO A 228 14.06 7.88 -4.80
CA PRO A 228 13.26 9.02 -5.23
C PRO A 228 12.46 9.72 -4.11
N ALA A 229 12.26 9.09 -2.95
CA ALA A 229 11.41 9.59 -1.85
C ALA A 229 11.71 11.03 -1.44
N ARG A 230 13.00 11.35 -1.25
CA ARG A 230 13.48 12.69 -0.84
C ARG A 230 13.56 13.71 -1.99
N THR A 231 13.27 13.30 -3.22
CA THR A 231 13.50 14.08 -4.44
C THR A 231 12.25 14.15 -5.32
N ILE A 232 12.28 13.55 -6.51
CA ILE A 232 11.22 13.63 -7.51
C ILE A 232 9.93 12.90 -7.14
N GLY A 233 10.02 11.93 -6.22
CA GLY A 233 8.86 11.20 -5.70
C GLY A 233 8.25 11.82 -4.45
N TRP A 234 8.85 12.92 -3.94
CA TRP A 234 8.31 13.65 -2.80
C TRP A 234 6.93 14.22 -3.10
N ARG A 235 5.99 13.96 -2.20
CA ARG A 235 4.70 14.62 -2.11
C ARG A 235 4.35 14.80 -0.64
N ASP A 236 3.85 15.99 -0.30
CA ASP A 236 3.43 16.30 1.07
C ASP A 236 2.34 15.33 1.56
N PRO A 237 2.53 14.60 2.68
CA PRO A 237 1.58 13.60 3.18
C PRO A 237 0.40 14.23 3.94
N GLY A 238 0.38 15.54 4.13
CA GLY A 238 -0.54 16.24 5.00
C GLY A 238 -0.29 15.88 6.45
N TYR A 239 -1.37 15.59 7.18
CA TYR A 239 -1.34 15.25 8.58
C TYR A 239 -2.06 13.93 8.82
N ILE A 240 -1.42 13.05 9.58
CA ILE A 240 -1.93 11.74 9.94
C ILE A 240 -2.35 11.81 11.41
N HIS A 241 -3.62 11.49 11.68
CA HIS A 241 -4.21 11.61 12.99
C HIS A 241 -4.62 10.24 13.52
N THR A 242 -4.29 9.92 14.76
CA THR A 242 -4.68 8.66 15.41
C THR A 242 -5.43 8.95 16.72
N SER A 243 -6.68 8.49 16.81
CA SER A 243 -7.47 8.48 18.04
C SER A 243 -7.53 7.09 18.65
N PHE A 244 -7.66 7.02 19.98
CA PHE A 244 -7.67 5.78 20.76
C PHE A 244 -9.03 5.59 21.42
N LEU A 245 -9.82 4.66 20.91
CA LEU A 245 -11.17 4.37 21.34
C LEU A 245 -11.11 3.27 22.41
N LYS A 246 -11.11 3.70 23.68
CA LYS A 246 -10.89 2.84 24.86
C LYS A 246 -12.17 2.42 25.55
N GLU A 247 -12.07 1.38 26.38
CA GLU A 247 -13.16 0.83 27.19
C GLU A 247 -14.28 0.24 26.32
N LEU A 248 -13.89 -0.45 25.25
CA LEU A 248 -14.82 -1.11 24.35
C LEU A 248 -15.46 -2.31 25.05
N TRP A 249 -16.77 -2.44 24.87
CA TRP A 249 -17.49 -3.65 25.22
C TRP A 249 -17.17 -4.71 24.17
N PRO A 250 -16.88 -5.98 24.55
CA PRO A 250 -16.49 -6.99 23.58
C PRO A 250 -17.58 -7.24 22.55
N SER A 251 -17.18 -7.53 21.31
CA SER A 251 -18.09 -7.96 20.21
C SER A 251 -19.26 -7.01 19.93
N SER A 252 -19.14 -5.73 20.29
CA SER A 252 -20.21 -4.73 20.22
C SER A 252 -20.05 -3.85 18.98
N LYS A 253 -21.17 -3.42 18.39
CA LYS A 253 -21.15 -2.54 17.22
C LYS A 253 -21.01 -1.08 17.65
N TYR A 254 -20.06 -0.38 17.06
CA TYR A 254 -19.80 1.04 17.27
C TYR A 254 -19.98 1.81 15.97
N THR A 255 -20.39 3.07 16.09
CA THR A 255 -20.33 4.05 15.00
C THR A 255 -19.27 5.10 15.32
N TYR A 256 -18.66 5.68 14.29
CA TYR A 256 -17.71 6.77 14.45
C TYR A 256 -17.69 7.73 13.25
N LYS A 257 -17.28 8.98 13.51
CA LYS A 257 -16.93 10.00 12.51
C LYS A 257 -15.58 10.58 12.87
N VAL A 258 -14.70 10.75 11.89
CA VAL A 258 -13.47 11.50 12.07
C VAL A 258 -13.75 12.96 11.72
N GLY A 259 -13.11 13.89 12.42
CA GLY A 259 -13.39 15.30 12.21
C GLY A 259 -12.34 16.25 12.76
N HIS A 260 -12.53 17.52 12.44
CA HIS A 260 -11.63 18.60 12.81
C HIS A 260 -12.43 19.78 13.33
N ARG A 261 -12.12 20.22 14.54
CA ARG A 261 -12.67 21.44 15.14
C ARG A 261 -11.78 22.62 14.77
N LEU A 262 -12.26 23.51 13.91
CA LEU A 262 -11.48 24.64 13.40
C LEU A 262 -11.20 25.65 14.52
N SER A 263 -9.93 26.09 14.65
CA SER A 263 -9.50 26.97 15.75
C SER A 263 -10.10 28.37 15.71
N ASN A 264 -10.48 28.88 14.54
CA ASN A 264 -10.99 30.24 14.34
C ASN A 264 -12.50 30.38 14.60
N ALA A 265 -13.29 29.36 14.28
CA ALA A 265 -14.76 29.41 14.32
C ALA A 265 -15.37 28.40 15.29
N GLY A 266 -14.59 27.43 15.80
CA GLY A 266 -15.09 26.30 16.59
C GLY A 266 -15.98 25.34 15.80
N ALA A 267 -16.21 25.60 14.51
CA ALA A 267 -16.99 24.76 13.61
C ALA A 267 -16.29 23.42 13.38
N PHE A 268 -17.07 22.36 13.20
CA PHE A 268 -16.56 21.04 12.91
C PHE A 268 -16.67 20.72 11.43
N ILE A 269 -15.59 20.17 10.88
CA ILE A 269 -15.58 19.49 9.58
C ILE A 269 -15.59 17.99 9.88
N TRP A 270 -16.65 17.30 9.45
CA TRP A 270 -16.87 15.88 9.71
C TRP A 270 -16.73 15.06 8.43
N SER A 271 -16.24 13.83 8.57
CA SER A 271 -16.41 12.78 7.57
C SER A 271 -17.86 12.27 7.52
N LYS A 272 -18.13 11.37 6.57
CA LYS A 272 -19.26 10.43 6.67
C LYS A 272 -19.16 9.59 7.95
N GLU A 273 -20.29 8.99 8.34
CA GLU A 273 -20.31 8.02 9.44
C GLU A 273 -19.77 6.66 8.98
N TYR A 274 -18.94 6.06 9.82
CA TYR A 274 -18.38 4.73 9.68
C TYR A 274 -18.83 3.86 10.86
N HIS A 275 -18.58 2.56 10.78
CA HIS A 275 -18.93 1.62 11.84
C HIS A 275 -17.92 0.49 11.93
N PHE A 276 -17.78 -0.10 13.12
CA PHE A 276 -16.97 -1.28 13.35
C PHE A 276 -17.58 -2.17 14.43
N LYS A 277 -17.10 -3.41 14.52
CA LYS A 277 -17.37 -4.31 15.64
C LYS A 277 -16.10 -4.40 16.49
N SER A 278 -16.20 -4.11 17.78
CA SER A 278 -15.07 -4.26 18.70
C SER A 278 -14.66 -5.72 18.85
N SER A 279 -13.39 -5.93 19.16
CA SER A 279 -12.81 -7.26 19.29
C SER A 279 -13.49 -8.11 20.38
N PRO A 280 -13.54 -9.43 20.23
CA PRO A 280 -13.80 -10.34 21.33
C PRO A 280 -12.76 -10.16 22.44
N PHE A 281 -13.11 -10.46 23.70
CA PHE A 281 -12.10 -10.53 24.75
C PHE A 281 -11.15 -11.73 24.53
N PRO A 282 -9.90 -11.69 25.02
CA PRO A 282 -8.95 -12.78 24.86
C PRO A 282 -9.48 -14.11 25.43
N GLY A 283 -9.64 -15.10 24.56
CA GLY A 283 -10.21 -16.42 24.85
C GLY A 283 -11.72 -16.53 24.79
N GLN A 284 -12.43 -15.54 24.26
CA GLN A 284 -13.86 -15.64 24.00
C GLN A 284 -14.14 -16.78 23.00
N ASP A 285 -14.99 -17.73 23.39
CA ASP A 285 -15.46 -18.81 22.53
C ASP A 285 -16.55 -18.29 21.57
N SER A 286 -16.13 -17.90 20.37
CA SER A 286 -17.00 -17.48 19.29
C SER A 286 -16.34 -17.75 17.94
N LEU A 287 -17.14 -17.85 16.88
CA LEU A 287 -16.60 -17.89 15.52
C LEU A 287 -15.83 -16.58 15.23
N GLN A 288 -14.60 -16.72 14.72
CA GLN A 288 -13.66 -15.64 14.46
C GLN A 288 -12.97 -15.91 13.12
N HIS A 289 -13.02 -14.95 12.20
CA HIS A 289 -12.42 -15.08 10.86
C HIS A 289 -11.34 -14.04 10.62
N VAL A 290 -10.10 -14.49 10.50
CA VAL A 290 -8.95 -13.63 10.23
C VAL A 290 -8.42 -13.90 8.83
N VAL A 291 -8.16 -12.84 8.08
CA VAL A 291 -7.55 -12.91 6.74
C VAL A 291 -6.11 -12.44 6.80
N ILE A 292 -5.19 -13.17 6.16
CA ILE A 292 -3.75 -12.91 6.20
C ILE A 292 -3.18 -13.02 4.78
N PHE A 293 -2.43 -12.01 4.34
CA PHE A 293 -1.72 -11.99 3.05
C PHE A 293 -0.58 -10.97 3.11
N GLY A 294 0.43 -11.11 2.26
CA GLY A 294 1.45 -10.08 1.99
C GLY A 294 1.29 -9.52 0.58
N ASP A 295 2.11 -8.51 0.25
CA ASP A 295 2.50 -8.22 -1.13
C ASP A 295 1.32 -7.77 -2.03
N MET A 296 0.28 -7.17 -1.44
CA MET A 296 -0.92 -6.81 -2.21
C MET A 296 -0.64 -5.66 -3.18
N GLY A 297 0.16 -4.67 -2.75
CA GLY A 297 0.37 -3.45 -3.50
C GLY A 297 -0.92 -2.67 -3.76
N LYS A 298 -0.89 -1.85 -4.82
CA LYS A 298 -2.04 -1.06 -5.28
C LYS A 298 -2.15 -1.09 -6.79
N ALA A 299 -3.31 -0.70 -7.34
CA ALA A 299 -3.42 -0.36 -8.75
C ALA A 299 -4.55 0.63 -9.03
N GLU A 300 -4.48 1.31 -10.18
CA GLU A 300 -5.47 2.28 -10.61
C GLU A 300 -6.73 1.59 -11.16
N VAL A 301 -7.89 1.87 -10.56
CA VAL A 301 -9.17 1.26 -10.98
C VAL A 301 -9.64 1.74 -12.36
N ASP A 302 -9.16 2.90 -12.82
CA ASP A 302 -9.45 3.45 -14.15
C ASP A 302 -8.46 2.94 -15.23
N GLY A 303 -7.54 2.05 -14.86
CA GLY A 303 -6.57 1.45 -15.77
C GLY A 303 -5.38 2.34 -16.14
N SER A 304 -5.20 3.49 -15.46
CA SER A 304 -4.01 4.33 -15.61
C SER A 304 -2.73 3.58 -15.23
N ASN A 305 -1.60 4.01 -15.80
CA ASN A 305 -0.28 3.55 -15.39
C ASN A 305 0.20 4.32 -14.16
N ASP A 306 0.95 3.65 -13.30
CA ASP A 306 1.51 4.19 -12.06
C ASP A 306 2.98 3.78 -11.87
N TYR A 307 3.55 4.03 -10.68
CA TYR A 307 4.98 3.81 -10.36
C TYR A 307 5.51 2.48 -10.89
N SER A 308 4.90 1.36 -10.51
CA SER A 308 5.35 0.02 -10.84
C SER A 308 4.50 -0.59 -11.94
N SER A 309 3.19 -0.30 -11.99
CA SER A 309 2.21 -0.95 -12.89
C SER A 309 2.26 -2.48 -12.87
N THR A 310 2.90 -3.12 -11.89
CA THR A 310 3.08 -4.58 -11.83
C THR A 310 2.09 -5.28 -10.90
N GLN A 311 1.38 -4.52 -10.03
CA GLN A 311 0.46 -5.08 -9.03
C GLN A 311 -1.02 -4.93 -9.42
N ARG A 312 -1.38 -4.99 -10.71
CA ARG A 312 -2.81 -4.98 -11.13
C ARG A 312 -3.70 -6.02 -10.42
N PRO A 313 -3.21 -7.24 -10.10
CA PRO A 313 -3.98 -8.20 -9.29
C PRO A 313 -4.38 -7.70 -7.89
N SER A 314 -3.76 -6.63 -7.38
CA SER A 314 -4.15 -5.95 -6.13
C SER A 314 -5.65 -5.64 -6.05
N LEU A 315 -6.25 -5.23 -7.17
CA LEU A 315 -7.67 -4.93 -7.24
C LEU A 315 -8.54 -6.17 -7.04
N ASN A 316 -8.08 -7.35 -7.47
CA ASN A 316 -8.82 -8.60 -7.29
C ASN A 316 -8.86 -9.00 -5.81
N THR A 317 -7.70 -8.96 -5.14
CA THR A 317 -7.61 -9.19 -3.69
C THR A 317 -8.49 -8.21 -2.92
N THR A 318 -8.39 -6.91 -3.24
CA THR A 318 -9.20 -5.85 -2.62
C THR A 318 -10.70 -6.11 -2.82
N ARG A 319 -11.14 -6.37 -4.05
CA ARG A 319 -12.56 -6.64 -4.36
C ARG A 319 -13.08 -7.87 -3.63
N GLN A 320 -12.27 -8.92 -3.53
CA GLN A 320 -12.66 -10.15 -2.86
C GLN A 320 -12.80 -9.94 -1.34
N LEU A 321 -11.89 -9.19 -0.72
CA LEU A 321 -12.00 -8.81 0.69
C LEU A 321 -13.25 -7.97 0.96
N ILE A 322 -13.55 -7.00 0.08
CA ILE A 322 -14.79 -6.20 0.19
C ILE A 322 -16.02 -7.09 0.09
N LYS A 323 -16.03 -8.05 -0.84
CA LYS A 323 -17.13 -8.99 -1.04
C LYS A 323 -17.38 -9.87 0.19
N ASP A 324 -16.31 -10.31 0.87
CA ASP A 324 -16.38 -11.15 2.07
C ASP A 324 -16.28 -10.35 3.38
N LEU A 325 -16.37 -9.02 3.33
CA LEU A 325 -16.15 -8.16 4.50
C LEU A 325 -17.14 -8.47 5.64
N ASN A 326 -18.38 -8.85 5.33
CA ASN A 326 -19.37 -9.22 6.33
C ASN A 326 -19.03 -10.51 7.12
N LYS A 327 -18.06 -11.29 6.63
CA LYS A 327 -17.53 -12.49 7.28
C LYS A 327 -16.11 -12.27 7.80
N THR A 328 -15.49 -11.14 7.55
CA THR A 328 -14.11 -10.85 7.96
C THR A 328 -14.14 -10.08 9.28
N ASP A 329 -13.38 -10.56 10.26
CA ASP A 329 -13.31 -9.93 11.58
C ASP A 329 -12.03 -9.09 11.75
N ALA A 330 -10.92 -9.52 11.14
CA ALA A 330 -9.64 -8.80 11.13
C ALA A 330 -8.81 -9.16 9.89
N VAL A 331 -7.95 -8.24 9.47
CA VAL A 331 -7.01 -8.42 8.35
C VAL A 331 -5.58 -8.19 8.84
N PHE A 332 -4.65 -9.06 8.44
CA PHE A 332 -3.20 -8.87 8.60
C PHE A 332 -2.53 -8.83 7.23
N HIS A 333 -2.03 -7.65 6.86
CA HIS A 333 -1.23 -7.41 5.67
C HIS A 333 0.26 -7.43 6.03
N ILE A 334 0.92 -8.57 5.80
CA ILE A 334 2.23 -8.89 6.39
C ILE A 334 3.41 -8.39 5.53
N GLY A 335 3.45 -7.08 5.26
CA GLY A 335 4.55 -6.38 4.58
C GLY A 335 4.37 -6.28 3.07
N ASP A 336 5.20 -5.42 2.47
CA ASP A 336 5.12 -4.97 1.08
C ASP A 336 3.73 -4.41 0.73
N ILE A 337 3.43 -3.31 1.41
CA ILE A 337 2.08 -2.77 1.58
C ILE A 337 1.56 -2.21 0.26
N CYS A 338 2.23 -1.19 -0.27
CA CYS A 338 1.75 -0.44 -1.43
C CYS A 338 2.75 -0.37 -2.59
N TYR A 339 4.00 -0.77 -2.38
CA TYR A 339 5.11 -0.63 -3.33
C TYR A 339 5.34 0.81 -3.82
N ALA A 340 4.98 1.83 -3.02
CA ALA A 340 5.26 3.22 -3.36
C ALA A 340 6.74 3.45 -3.68
N SER A 341 7.64 2.79 -2.94
CA SER A 341 9.09 2.75 -3.17
C SER A 341 9.65 4.15 -3.50
N GLY A 342 9.25 5.15 -2.72
CA GLY A 342 9.65 6.54 -2.81
C GLY A 342 8.75 7.44 -3.66
N TYR A 343 7.66 6.93 -4.23
CA TYR A 343 6.66 7.73 -4.95
C TYR A 343 5.45 7.98 -4.05
N LEU A 344 5.57 8.99 -3.18
CA LEU A 344 4.80 9.07 -1.95
C LEU A 344 3.30 9.33 -2.15
N SER A 345 2.88 9.79 -3.34
CA SER A 345 1.44 9.90 -3.66
C SER A 345 0.71 8.55 -3.58
N GLN A 346 1.42 7.43 -3.71
CA GLN A 346 0.81 6.11 -3.71
C GLN A 346 0.37 5.63 -2.33
N TRP A 347 0.90 6.21 -1.25
CA TRP A 347 0.43 5.92 0.10
C TRP A 347 -1.03 6.37 0.30
N ASP A 348 -1.39 7.56 -0.17
CA ASP A 348 -2.80 8.01 -0.17
C ASP A 348 -3.66 7.09 -1.05
N GLN A 349 -3.17 6.72 -2.23
CA GLN A 349 -3.88 5.80 -3.14
C GLN A 349 -4.16 4.45 -2.49
N PHE A 350 -3.18 3.89 -1.80
CA PHE A 350 -3.35 2.64 -1.08
C PHE A 350 -4.36 2.78 0.06
N THR A 351 -4.26 3.84 0.88
CA THR A 351 -5.22 4.07 1.97
C THR A 351 -6.65 4.27 1.46
N ALA A 352 -6.82 4.90 0.29
CA ALA A 352 -8.11 5.02 -0.38
C ALA A 352 -8.60 3.65 -0.92
N GLN A 353 -7.72 2.85 -1.51
CA GLN A 353 -8.03 1.51 -2.03
C GLN A 353 -8.55 0.58 -0.93
N ILE A 354 -7.95 0.62 0.26
CA ILE A 354 -8.34 -0.23 1.39
C ILE A 354 -9.41 0.40 2.30
N GLU A 355 -9.79 1.68 2.12
CA GLU A 355 -10.79 2.36 2.98
C GLU A 355 -12.04 1.50 3.21
N PRO A 356 -12.66 0.88 2.17
CA PRO A 356 -13.88 0.09 2.38
C PRO A 356 -13.71 -1.09 3.35
N ILE A 357 -12.48 -1.60 3.51
CA ILE A 357 -12.13 -2.69 4.42
C ILE A 357 -11.67 -2.10 5.76
N ALA A 358 -10.61 -1.29 5.72
CA ALA A 358 -9.88 -0.83 6.89
C ALA A 358 -10.70 0.16 7.75
N SER A 359 -11.70 0.83 7.20
CA SER A 359 -12.61 1.66 7.98
C SER A 359 -13.65 0.86 8.79
N THR A 360 -13.76 -0.45 8.55
CA THR A 360 -14.79 -1.33 9.14
C THR A 360 -14.21 -2.43 10.04
N VAL A 361 -13.07 -3.00 9.65
CA VAL A 361 -12.35 -4.04 10.41
C VAL A 361 -10.91 -3.61 10.66
N PRO A 362 -10.27 -4.04 11.77
CA PRO A 362 -8.86 -3.76 12.00
C PRO A 362 -8.00 -4.31 10.85
N TYR A 363 -7.18 -3.44 10.28
CA TYR A 363 -6.23 -3.72 9.21
C TYR A 363 -4.82 -3.59 9.76
N MET A 364 -4.30 -4.70 10.26
CA MET A 364 -2.99 -4.82 10.88
C MET A 364 -1.92 -4.97 9.82
N ILE A 365 -0.77 -4.32 9.98
CA ILE A 365 0.34 -4.41 9.01
C ILE A 365 1.59 -5.05 9.63
N ALA A 366 2.48 -5.57 8.80
CA ALA A 366 3.90 -5.75 9.12
C ALA A 366 4.75 -4.90 8.18
N SER A 367 6.04 -4.73 8.48
CA SER A 367 7.00 -4.09 7.56
C SER A 367 7.61 -5.13 6.62
N GLY A 368 7.68 -4.81 5.32
CA GLY A 368 8.48 -5.54 4.35
C GLY A 368 9.68 -4.73 3.84
N ASN A 369 10.39 -5.32 2.86
CA ASN A 369 11.59 -4.69 2.30
C ASN A 369 11.25 -3.42 1.51
N HIS A 370 10.10 -3.37 0.83
CA HIS A 370 9.65 -2.16 0.14
C HIS A 370 9.20 -1.04 1.07
N GLU A 371 9.03 -1.30 2.36
CA GLU A 371 8.83 -0.24 3.36
C GLU A 371 10.15 0.25 3.94
N ARG A 372 11.10 -0.65 4.24
CA ARG A 372 12.19 -0.34 5.18
C ARG A 372 13.61 -0.37 4.62
N ASP A 373 13.88 -1.10 3.53
CA ASP A 373 15.24 -1.33 3.07
C ASP A 373 15.88 -0.09 2.45
N TRP A 374 16.96 0.37 3.09
CA TRP A 374 17.81 1.43 2.60
C TRP A 374 19.21 1.35 3.25
N PRO A 375 20.31 1.55 2.51
CA PRO A 375 21.65 1.52 3.07
C PRO A 375 21.85 2.56 4.19
N HIS A 376 22.57 2.19 5.25
CA HIS A 376 22.88 3.06 6.40
C HIS A 376 21.66 3.62 7.17
N SER A 377 20.47 3.03 6.98
CA SER A 377 19.26 3.45 7.69
C SER A 377 18.98 2.66 8.99
N GLY A 378 19.80 1.66 9.29
CA GLY A 378 19.55 0.71 10.38
C GLY A 378 18.69 -0.50 10.00
N SER A 379 18.30 -0.66 8.72
CA SER A 379 17.77 -1.95 8.23
C SER A 379 18.86 -3.03 8.29
N PHE A 380 18.46 -4.25 8.63
CA PHE A 380 19.30 -5.45 8.59
C PHE A 380 19.71 -5.79 7.15
N TYR A 381 18.82 -5.52 6.18
CA TYR A 381 19.10 -5.65 4.77
C TYR A 381 19.52 -4.29 4.19
N HIS A 382 20.55 -4.29 3.34
CA HIS A 382 21.12 -3.07 2.76
C HIS A 382 20.67 -2.85 1.31
N GLY A 383 19.49 -3.37 0.96
CA GLY A 383 18.82 -3.11 -0.31
C GLY A 383 18.34 -1.66 -0.43
N VAL A 384 17.79 -1.32 -1.59
CA VAL A 384 17.22 0.01 -1.88
C VAL A 384 15.73 -0.06 -2.19
N ASP A 385 15.09 -1.17 -1.82
CA ASP A 385 13.73 -1.54 -2.24
C ASP A 385 12.67 -0.53 -1.79
N SER A 386 12.92 0.16 -0.65
CA SER A 386 12.04 1.23 -0.17
C SER A 386 12.12 2.53 -0.98
N GLY A 387 13.07 2.65 -1.92
CA GLY A 387 13.26 3.88 -2.71
C GLY A 387 13.54 5.13 -1.87
N GLY A 388 14.19 4.94 -0.72
CA GLY A 388 14.58 6.02 0.19
C GLY A 388 13.54 6.37 1.24
N GLU A 389 12.43 5.63 1.32
CA GLU A 389 11.41 5.79 2.37
C GLU A 389 11.90 5.36 3.75
N CYS A 390 12.70 4.30 3.81
CA CYS A 390 13.36 3.80 5.02
C CYS A 390 12.46 3.65 6.25
N GLY A 391 11.21 3.23 6.05
CA GLY A 391 10.22 2.94 7.09
C GLY A 391 9.27 4.10 7.42
N VAL A 392 9.68 5.34 7.16
CA VAL A 392 8.99 6.55 7.66
C VAL A 392 7.51 6.62 7.25
N PRO A 393 7.13 6.37 5.98
CA PRO A 393 5.73 6.37 5.60
C PRO A 393 4.93 5.23 6.25
N ALA A 394 5.45 4.00 6.28
CA ALA A 394 4.75 2.86 6.87
C ALA A 394 4.45 3.07 8.37
N GLU A 395 5.45 3.54 9.12
CA GLU A 395 5.35 3.85 10.55
C GLU A 395 4.42 5.01 10.87
N THR A 396 4.21 5.92 9.91
CA THR A 396 3.37 7.11 10.09
C THR A 396 1.95 6.91 9.59
N MET A 397 1.77 6.30 8.42
CA MET A 397 0.46 6.15 7.76
C MET A 397 -0.42 5.10 8.45
N PHE A 398 0.20 4.11 9.09
CA PHE A 398 -0.48 3.04 9.82
C PHE A 398 -0.10 3.06 11.31
N TYR A 399 -1.05 2.63 12.14
CA TYR A 399 -0.79 2.37 13.55
C TYR A 399 -0.72 0.87 13.78
N VAL A 400 0.26 0.43 14.56
CA VAL A 400 0.32 -0.89 15.19
C VAL A 400 0.70 -0.71 16.67
N PRO A 401 0.34 -1.64 17.57
CA PRO A 401 0.61 -1.51 19.00
C PRO A 401 2.06 -1.85 19.37
N ASN A 402 3.04 -1.33 18.62
CA ASN A 402 4.46 -1.51 18.92
C ASN A 402 4.92 -0.64 20.10
N GLN A 403 5.98 -1.08 20.78
CA GLN A 403 6.58 -0.35 21.90
C GLN A 403 7.43 0.84 21.42
N ASN A 404 8.16 0.65 20.33
CA ASN A 404 8.96 1.67 19.66
C ASN A 404 8.49 1.79 18.22
N ARG A 405 8.18 3.00 17.75
CA ARG A 405 7.58 3.24 16.43
C ARG A 405 8.50 2.80 15.29
N ASP A 406 9.81 3.01 15.44
CA ASP A 406 10.85 2.66 14.46
C ASP A 406 11.11 1.14 14.33
N LYS A 407 10.38 0.33 15.11
CA LYS A 407 10.50 -1.13 15.19
C LYS A 407 9.10 -1.71 15.02
N LEU A 408 8.75 -2.17 13.82
CA LEU A 408 7.38 -2.58 13.45
C LEU A 408 7.02 -4.02 13.90
N TRP A 409 7.61 -4.51 14.99
CA TRP A 409 7.22 -5.76 15.63
C TRP A 409 6.29 -5.52 16.82
N TYR A 410 5.27 -6.38 16.97
CA TYR A 410 4.26 -6.23 18.01
C TYR A 410 3.46 -7.53 18.22
N SER A 411 2.78 -7.61 19.36
CA SER A 411 1.82 -8.67 19.65
C SER A 411 0.40 -8.12 19.55
N SER A 412 -0.54 -8.94 19.10
CA SER A 412 -1.95 -8.59 19.08
C SER A 412 -2.83 -9.78 19.40
N ASP A 413 -3.98 -9.51 20.02
CA ASP A 413 -4.98 -10.52 20.37
C ASP A 413 -6.29 -10.27 19.61
N TYR A 414 -6.91 -11.35 19.14
CA TYR A 414 -8.28 -11.31 18.62
C TYR A 414 -9.02 -12.58 19.06
N GLY A 415 -9.79 -12.48 20.15
CA GLY A 415 -10.48 -13.64 20.71
C GLY A 415 -9.52 -14.79 21.06
N MET A 416 -9.67 -15.93 20.40
CA MET A 416 -8.86 -17.14 20.61
C MET A 416 -7.47 -17.10 19.94
N PHE A 417 -7.18 -16.06 19.15
CA PHE A 417 -5.91 -15.91 18.45
C PHE A 417 -4.95 -14.99 19.20
N ARG A 418 -3.69 -15.44 19.31
CA ARG A 418 -2.51 -14.62 19.62
C ARG A 418 -1.66 -14.50 18.37
N PHE A 419 -1.36 -13.27 17.95
CA PHE A 419 -0.45 -12.97 16.86
C PHE A 419 0.86 -12.40 17.41
N CYS A 420 1.99 -12.94 16.95
CA CYS A 420 3.32 -12.39 17.16
C CYS A 420 3.87 -11.95 15.80
N VAL A 421 3.89 -10.64 15.56
CA VAL A 421 4.29 -10.04 14.28
C VAL A 421 5.74 -9.58 14.38
N ALA A 422 6.60 -10.10 13.51
CA ALA A 422 7.99 -9.73 13.37
C ALA A 422 8.19 -8.73 12.21
N ASP A 423 9.27 -7.96 12.32
CA ASP A 423 9.81 -7.07 11.31
C ASP A 423 11.08 -7.72 10.74
N THR A 424 10.99 -8.25 9.53
CA THR A 424 12.10 -8.95 8.89
C THR A 424 13.19 -8.02 8.38
N GLU A 425 12.97 -6.72 8.41
CA GLU A 425 13.98 -5.75 8.00
C GLU A 425 14.84 -5.29 9.20
N GLN A 426 14.64 -5.93 10.36
CA GLN A 426 15.41 -5.77 11.58
C GLN A 426 15.97 -7.12 12.04
N ASP A 427 17.14 -7.13 12.67
CA ASP A 427 17.80 -8.40 13.04
C ASP A 427 16.97 -9.22 14.07
N TRP A 428 16.57 -10.44 13.69
CA TRP A 428 15.82 -11.40 14.51
C TRP A 428 16.71 -12.46 15.18
N SER A 429 18.02 -12.36 15.04
CA SER A 429 18.98 -13.32 15.57
C SER A 429 18.93 -13.42 17.09
N LYS A 430 19.31 -14.58 17.63
CA LYS A 430 19.29 -14.81 19.09
C LYS A 430 20.13 -13.75 19.82
N GLY A 431 19.50 -13.05 20.76
CA GLY A 431 20.12 -12.01 21.59
C GLY A 431 19.67 -10.59 21.26
N THR A 432 19.08 -10.37 20.09
CA THR A 432 18.52 -9.06 19.69
C THR A 432 17.26 -8.72 20.48
N ASP A 433 16.86 -7.44 20.45
CA ASP A 433 15.61 -6.98 21.06
C ASP A 433 14.40 -7.67 20.44
N GLN A 434 14.41 -7.83 19.11
CA GLN A 434 13.33 -8.50 18.40
C GLN A 434 13.22 -9.97 18.82
N TYR A 435 14.33 -10.70 18.95
CA TYR A 435 14.29 -12.08 19.43
C TYR A 435 13.69 -12.20 20.83
N LYS A 436 14.08 -11.30 21.75
CA LYS A 436 13.54 -11.26 23.12
C LYS A 436 12.04 -10.93 23.11
N PHE A 437 11.63 -10.00 22.26
CA PHE A 437 10.22 -9.70 22.04
C PHE A 437 9.44 -10.92 21.52
N ILE A 438 9.95 -11.62 20.50
CA ILE A 438 9.30 -12.81 19.93
C ILE A 438 9.17 -13.89 21.01
N GLU A 439 10.24 -14.20 21.76
CA GLU A 439 10.17 -15.18 22.84
C GLU A 439 9.14 -14.77 23.92
N HIS A 440 9.10 -13.49 24.30
CA HIS A 440 8.12 -12.99 25.28
C HIS A 440 6.66 -13.07 24.76
N CYS A 441 6.42 -12.70 23.50
CA CYS A 441 5.10 -12.78 22.87
C CYS A 441 4.57 -14.23 22.86
N LEU A 442 5.43 -15.18 22.48
CA LEU A 442 5.11 -16.60 22.42
C LEU A 442 4.93 -17.23 23.81
N ALA A 443 5.69 -16.76 24.82
CA ALA A 443 5.65 -17.30 26.17
C ALA A 443 4.47 -16.79 27.02
N SER A 444 3.99 -15.58 26.74
CA SER A 444 2.98 -14.89 27.58
C SER A 444 1.54 -15.32 27.31
N VAL A 445 1.27 -16.10 26.27
CA VAL A 445 -0.09 -16.53 25.91
C VAL A 445 -0.59 -17.66 26.82
N ASP A 446 -1.80 -17.51 27.36
CA ASP A 446 -2.51 -18.61 28.01
C ASP A 446 -3.19 -19.49 26.95
N ARG A 447 -2.52 -20.57 26.55
CA ARG A 447 -2.99 -21.49 25.50
C ARG A 447 -4.30 -22.23 25.84
N LYS A 448 -4.75 -22.21 27.10
CA LYS A 448 -6.08 -22.75 27.45
C LYS A 448 -7.20 -21.82 27.00
N LYS A 449 -6.93 -20.51 26.98
CA LYS A 449 -7.88 -19.47 26.55
C LYS A 449 -7.70 -19.15 25.07
N GLN A 450 -6.46 -18.97 24.63
CA GLN A 450 -6.09 -18.62 23.27
C GLN A 450 -5.31 -19.77 22.62
N PRO A 451 -6.01 -20.80 22.12
CA PRO A 451 -5.36 -21.99 21.58
C PRO A 451 -4.57 -21.70 20.31
N TRP A 452 -4.94 -20.68 19.52
CA TRP A 452 -4.32 -20.40 18.21
C TRP A 452 -3.16 -19.40 18.33
N LEU A 453 -1.94 -19.90 18.28
CA LEU A 453 -0.71 -19.11 18.35
C LEU A 453 -0.09 -18.97 16.95
N ILE A 454 -0.15 -17.76 16.40
CA ILE A 454 0.21 -17.45 15.02
C ILE A 454 1.45 -16.54 15.00
N PHE A 455 2.46 -16.93 14.23
CA PHE A 455 3.64 -16.10 13.96
C PHE A 455 3.53 -15.49 12.57
N LEU A 456 3.77 -14.18 12.44
CA LEU A 456 3.68 -13.45 11.18
C LEU A 456 4.99 -12.71 10.92
N ALA A 457 5.47 -12.74 9.69
CA ALA A 457 6.67 -12.05 9.24
C ALA A 457 6.54 -11.75 7.74
N HIS A 458 7.27 -10.77 7.21
CA HIS A 458 7.23 -10.50 5.78
C HIS A 458 8.14 -11.46 5.01
N ARG A 459 9.47 -11.30 5.07
CA ARG A 459 10.42 -12.22 4.42
C ARG A 459 10.26 -13.65 4.95
N VAL A 460 10.55 -14.63 4.10
CA VAL A 460 10.35 -16.05 4.45
C VAL A 460 11.42 -16.51 5.44
N LEU A 461 11.10 -16.49 6.73
CA LEU A 461 11.99 -17.02 7.78
C LEU A 461 11.86 -18.54 7.97
N GLY A 462 10.82 -19.15 7.38
CA GLY A 462 10.51 -20.57 7.48
C GLY A 462 10.96 -21.38 6.27
N TYR A 463 10.03 -21.60 5.34
CA TYR A 463 10.22 -22.46 4.17
C TYR A 463 9.53 -21.86 2.94
N SER A 464 10.21 -21.87 1.81
CA SER A 464 9.69 -21.55 0.49
C SER A 464 10.51 -22.29 -0.57
N SER A 465 9.83 -22.75 -1.61
CA SER A 465 10.40 -23.41 -2.79
C SER A 465 10.56 -22.44 -3.96
N THR A 466 10.41 -21.15 -3.71
CA THR A 466 10.50 -20.11 -4.74
C THR A 466 11.92 -20.06 -5.33
N SER A 467 11.98 -19.86 -6.66
CA SER A 467 13.21 -19.97 -7.43
C SER A 467 14.33 -19.05 -6.94
N PHE A 468 14.04 -17.81 -6.55
CA PHE A 468 15.08 -16.87 -6.13
C PHE A 468 15.79 -17.30 -4.83
N TYR A 469 15.11 -18.03 -3.93
CA TYR A 469 15.79 -18.66 -2.81
C TYR A 469 16.60 -19.88 -3.28
N ALA A 470 15.98 -20.75 -4.09
CA ALA A 470 16.61 -21.99 -4.55
C ALA A 470 17.91 -21.74 -5.34
N GLU A 471 17.96 -20.69 -6.16
CA GLU A 471 19.14 -20.26 -6.92
C GLU A 471 20.33 -19.87 -6.03
N THR A 472 20.06 -19.39 -4.82
CA THR A 472 21.09 -19.09 -3.82
C THR A 472 21.48 -20.30 -2.97
N GLY A 473 20.87 -21.47 -3.21
CA GLY A 473 21.06 -22.70 -2.43
C GLY A 473 20.28 -22.73 -1.11
N TYR A 474 19.31 -21.85 -0.93
CA TYR A 474 18.46 -21.77 0.26
C TYR A 474 16.98 -21.99 -0.08
N PHE A 475 16.15 -22.15 0.95
CA PHE A 475 14.69 -22.33 0.84
C PHE A 475 13.96 -21.36 1.78
N ALA A 476 14.60 -20.23 2.07
CA ALA A 476 14.21 -19.18 3.02
C ALA A 476 15.32 -18.12 3.07
N GLU A 477 15.09 -17.04 3.79
CA GLU A 477 16.14 -16.11 4.18
C GLU A 477 17.29 -16.82 4.90
N ARG A 478 18.52 -16.39 4.61
CA ARG A 478 19.71 -16.96 5.25
C ARG A 478 19.60 -16.76 6.76
N LEU A 479 19.84 -17.83 7.53
CA LEU A 479 19.69 -17.85 8.99
C LEU A 479 18.24 -17.70 9.52
N GLY A 480 17.22 -17.56 8.67
CA GLY A 480 15.83 -17.34 9.08
C GLY A 480 15.35 -18.34 10.15
N ARG A 481 15.53 -19.63 9.89
CA ARG A 481 15.14 -20.71 10.81
C ARG A 481 16.09 -20.94 11.98
N VAL A 482 17.38 -20.63 11.82
CA VAL A 482 18.45 -21.06 12.74
C VAL A 482 18.18 -20.63 14.18
N HIS A 483 17.63 -19.43 14.35
CA HIS A 483 17.35 -18.86 15.67
C HIS A 483 15.91 -19.09 16.13
N LEU A 484 14.93 -18.96 15.22
CA LEU A 484 13.51 -18.89 15.60
C LEU A 484 12.82 -20.26 15.67
N GLU A 485 13.27 -21.25 14.90
CA GLU A 485 12.60 -22.56 14.84
C GLU A 485 12.56 -23.27 16.20
N LYS A 486 13.59 -23.08 17.02
CA LYS A 486 13.63 -23.57 18.42
C LYS A 486 12.56 -22.91 19.29
N LEU A 487 12.30 -21.61 19.10
CA LEU A 487 11.22 -20.91 19.83
C LEU A 487 9.86 -21.41 19.36
N TRP A 488 9.64 -21.51 18.05
CA TRP A 488 8.38 -22.01 17.49
C TRP A 488 8.06 -23.41 18.01
N LYS A 489 9.05 -24.30 18.08
CA LYS A 489 8.88 -25.64 18.64
C LYS A 489 8.62 -25.62 20.15
N LYS A 490 9.40 -24.84 20.92
CA LYS A 490 9.28 -24.72 22.39
C LYS A 490 7.88 -24.25 22.80
N TYR A 491 7.35 -23.22 22.13
CA TYR A 491 6.05 -22.63 22.46
C TYR A 491 4.89 -23.19 21.62
N LYS A 492 5.17 -24.17 20.75
CA LYS A 492 4.19 -24.83 19.87
C LYS A 492 3.39 -23.81 19.06
N VAL A 493 4.08 -22.97 18.30
CA VAL A 493 3.45 -22.12 17.27
C VAL A 493 2.68 -23.02 16.31
N ASP A 494 1.42 -22.70 16.05
CA ASP A 494 0.54 -23.55 15.25
C ASP A 494 0.73 -23.26 13.75
N ILE A 495 0.82 -21.98 13.39
CA ILE A 495 1.01 -21.51 12.01
C ILE A 495 2.00 -20.35 12.01
N ALA A 496 2.99 -20.42 11.10
CA ALA A 496 3.82 -19.28 10.72
C ALA A 496 3.49 -18.89 9.28
N VAL A 497 3.15 -17.63 9.04
CA VAL A 497 2.76 -17.11 7.71
C VAL A 497 3.77 -16.04 7.28
N TYR A 498 4.15 -16.10 6.01
CA TYR A 498 5.13 -15.22 5.37
C TYR A 498 4.52 -14.58 4.11
N GLY A 499 4.99 -13.38 3.77
CA GLY A 499 4.81 -12.75 2.46
C GLY A 499 6.05 -12.94 1.60
N HIS A 500 6.45 -11.88 0.89
CA HIS A 500 7.68 -11.71 0.10
C HIS A 500 7.78 -12.60 -1.15
N ALA A 501 7.51 -13.89 -1.01
CA ALA A 501 7.36 -14.80 -2.14
C ALA A 501 5.94 -14.65 -2.71
N HIS A 502 5.82 -14.14 -3.95
CA HIS A 502 4.53 -13.84 -4.60
C HIS A 502 3.81 -15.11 -5.14
N ASN A 503 3.61 -16.09 -4.27
CA ASN A 503 2.84 -17.30 -4.52
C ASN A 503 2.29 -17.84 -3.20
N TYR A 504 1.50 -18.92 -3.28
CA TYR A 504 1.05 -19.63 -2.10
C TYR A 504 1.71 -21.01 -2.02
N GLU A 505 2.42 -21.24 -0.92
CA GLU A 505 2.96 -22.54 -0.54
C GLU A 505 2.48 -22.92 0.87
N ARG A 506 2.35 -24.22 1.13
CA ARG A 506 2.02 -24.74 2.46
C ARG A 506 2.79 -26.01 2.74
N THR A 507 3.49 -26.02 3.86
CA THR A 507 4.26 -27.20 4.31
C THR A 507 3.37 -28.20 5.05
N CYS A 508 3.89 -29.42 5.25
CA CYS A 508 3.47 -30.26 6.38
C CYS A 508 3.80 -29.56 7.70
N PRO A 509 3.23 -30.00 8.84
CA PRO A 509 3.83 -29.69 10.15
C PRO A 509 5.29 -30.13 10.13
N VAL A 510 6.21 -29.18 10.33
CA VAL A 510 7.64 -29.37 10.03
C VAL A 510 8.50 -28.85 11.18
N TYR A 511 9.60 -29.55 11.45
CA TYR A 511 10.66 -29.10 12.35
C TYR A 511 12.00 -29.67 11.87
N GLN A 512 13.03 -28.82 11.81
CA GLN A 512 14.36 -29.16 11.31
C GLN A 512 14.32 -29.80 9.92
N SER A 513 13.43 -29.27 9.06
CA SER A 513 13.20 -29.74 7.70
C SER A 513 12.65 -31.17 7.59
N LEU A 514 12.13 -31.73 8.68
CA LEU A 514 11.47 -33.03 8.72
C LEU A 514 9.98 -32.84 9.00
N CYS A 515 9.11 -33.47 8.21
CA CYS A 515 7.69 -33.52 8.51
C CYS A 515 7.48 -34.29 9.83
N THR A 516 6.78 -33.67 10.77
CA THR A 516 6.50 -34.26 12.10
C THR A 516 5.13 -34.92 12.17
N ASN A 517 4.26 -34.70 11.19
CA ASN A 517 2.99 -35.40 11.01
C ASN A 517 2.68 -35.50 9.51
N TYR A 518 2.17 -36.66 9.08
CA TYR A 518 1.76 -36.96 7.71
C TYR A 518 0.23 -36.99 7.53
N GLU A 519 -0.54 -36.71 8.57
CA GLU A 519 -2.00 -36.64 8.45
C GLU A 519 -2.41 -35.55 7.46
N LYS A 520 -3.31 -35.92 6.54
CA LYS A 520 -3.93 -35.02 5.57
C LYS A 520 -4.70 -33.94 6.31
N VAL A 521 -4.06 -32.80 6.58
CA VAL A 521 -4.79 -31.60 7.00
C VAL A 521 -5.65 -31.17 5.81
N THR A 522 -6.95 -31.42 5.91
CA THR A 522 -7.97 -31.02 4.93
C THR A 522 -8.15 -29.50 4.98
N THR A 523 -7.16 -28.76 4.49
CA THR A 523 -7.30 -27.32 4.29
C THR A 523 -7.96 -27.12 2.93
N ARG A 524 -9.20 -26.62 2.90
CA ARG A 524 -9.78 -26.09 1.65
C ARG A 524 -9.06 -24.79 1.34
N VAL A 525 -8.08 -24.85 0.43
CA VAL A 525 -7.48 -23.67 -0.17
C VAL A 525 -8.36 -23.27 -1.34
N GLN A 526 -9.08 -22.17 -1.21
CA GLN A 526 -9.73 -21.54 -2.35
C GLN A 526 -8.73 -20.54 -2.94
N TRP A 527 -8.21 -20.85 -4.12
CA TRP A 527 -7.42 -19.91 -4.91
C TRP A 527 -8.29 -18.70 -5.26
N MET A 528 -7.83 -17.50 -4.90
CA MET A 528 -8.52 -16.22 -5.19
C MET A 528 -7.79 -15.39 -6.26
N GLY A 529 -6.81 -15.95 -6.96
CA GLY A 529 -6.16 -15.36 -8.13
C GLY A 529 -6.35 -16.25 -9.37
N GLN A 530 -6.74 -15.64 -10.50
CA GLN A 530 -6.74 -16.33 -11.79
C GLN A 530 -5.31 -16.46 -12.32
N SER A 531 -5.09 -17.59 -12.99
CA SER A 531 -3.96 -17.87 -13.87
C SER A 531 -3.67 -16.71 -14.82
N THR A 532 -2.37 -16.49 -15.05
CA THR A 532 -1.73 -15.66 -16.08
C THR A 532 -2.49 -15.59 -17.39
#